data_AF-A0A1M7SYM1-F1
#
_entry.id   AF-A0A1M7SYM1-F1
#
_cell.length_a   1.000
_cell.length_b   1.000
_cell.length_c   1.000
_cell.angle_alpha   90.00
_cell.angle_beta   90.00
_cell.angle_gamma   90.00
#
_symmetry.space_group_name_H-M   'P 1'
#
loop_
_entity.id
_entity.type
_entity.pdbx_description
1 polymer ?
#
loop_
_entity_poly.entity_id
_entity_poly.type
_entity_poly.pdbx_seq_one_letter_code
_entity_poly.pdbx_strand_id
1 'polypeptide(L)'
;MNTDHPKGHPTPEELLDHYIDTLNENGSPEDYDTTEDEQGLHSLAKKVKTFASEPSQEFMASLWQKIEPMAATPPTANAPSTTKNTLRKDGNSLKMPKKIFPWAGFAASILVFLLLFSPWSGSKQTIVMAMEESVKQLQNYHGVLEKVSTNAAGERQVLIRTEIWSDGENYATKTQDGLLTVNNGESRWSTNPAAKEVSLLPVYLDPHDFDLQKEAAKALRYPHQIIGDDTIAGRAATRIEIQPPGGLPYSLWIDQETHLPIQLQTAMQKSLQTTYTYISLETNISLSTDIFAYNPPQDYKVIDNNPDKVMASLAEALAVSGITPVQLAETPQRMFASANRLVFDFGDTIIMQTKTTTPFIPDLLATLGKAGDGPLEILPNSLRWQQADLEILVQGERVEELAKQLSTSLDFTPQVGPLPQEGVIPVEVDREVVKNSQQQVDAGSSPWQLDPTQVAFTFVALKISPEGITGEPPLDYNALQLTDNDGKKAVVQVSEGPVKTVYLERLIRQDETGIWTVTGYVPR
;
A
#
# COMPACT_ATOMS: atom_id res chain seq x y z
N MET A 1 35.09 -23.20 -1.39
CA MET A 1 35.92 -23.23 -0.16
C MET A 1 34.99 -23.39 1.04
N ASN A 2 35.45 -24.02 2.11
CA ASN A 2 34.64 -24.29 3.29
C ASN A 2 34.90 -23.21 4.36
N THR A 3 33.86 -22.49 4.76
CA THR A 3 33.88 -21.57 5.92
C THR A 3 32.75 -21.96 6.86
N ASP A 4 32.98 -23.04 7.61
CA ASP A 4 32.22 -23.31 8.84
C ASP A 4 32.49 -22.17 9.82
N HIS A 5 31.58 -21.22 9.95
CA HIS A 5 31.59 -20.29 11.07
C HIS A 5 31.22 -21.05 12.34
N PRO A 6 32.05 -21.02 13.41
CA PRO A 6 31.71 -21.72 14.64
C PRO A 6 30.53 -21.02 15.31
N LYS A 7 29.52 -21.80 15.73
CA LYS A 7 28.36 -21.26 16.46
C LYS A 7 28.82 -20.51 17.72
N GLY A 8 28.61 -19.20 17.74
CA GLY A 8 28.96 -18.33 18.87
C GLY A 8 29.97 -17.21 18.55
N HIS A 9 30.50 -17.12 17.34
CA HIS A 9 31.15 -15.89 16.87
C HIS A 9 30.09 -14.93 16.32
N PRO A 10 30.08 -13.64 16.71
CA PRO A 10 29.18 -12.66 16.12
C PRO A 10 29.56 -12.41 14.65
N THR A 11 28.61 -11.98 13.82
CA THR A 11 28.89 -11.61 12.43
C THR A 11 29.74 -10.33 12.35
N PRO A 12 30.39 -10.02 11.21
CA PRO A 12 31.13 -8.77 11.04
C PRO A 12 30.26 -7.52 11.30
N GLU A 13 28.97 -7.58 10.97
CA GLU A 13 27.99 -6.53 11.25
C GLU A 13 27.67 -6.44 12.76
N GLU A 14 27.44 -7.57 13.44
CA GLU A 14 27.21 -7.60 14.89
C GLU A 14 28.44 -7.10 15.68
N LEU A 15 29.66 -7.44 15.22
CA LEU A 15 30.92 -6.91 15.76
C LEU A 15 31.03 -5.41 15.54
N LEU A 16 30.69 -4.91 14.36
CA LEU A 16 30.75 -3.48 14.01
C LEU A 16 29.73 -2.65 14.80
N ASP A 17 28.50 -3.12 14.94
CA ASP A 17 27.45 -2.46 15.74
C ASP A 17 27.87 -2.44 17.23
N HIS A 18 28.30 -3.58 17.79
CA HIS A 18 28.81 -3.63 19.16
C HIS A 18 30.03 -2.70 19.38
N TYR A 19 30.92 -2.58 18.38
CA TYR A 19 32.06 -1.66 18.41
C TYR A 19 31.61 -0.19 18.38
N ILE A 20 30.61 0.14 17.56
CA ILE A 20 30.02 1.48 17.45
C ILE A 20 29.28 1.87 18.73
N ASP A 21 28.50 0.96 19.32
CA ASP A 21 27.78 1.21 20.57
C ASP A 21 28.75 1.38 21.75
N THR A 22 29.73 0.48 21.88
CA THR A 22 30.80 0.62 22.90
C THR A 22 31.53 1.95 22.74
N LEU A 23 31.77 2.40 21.50
CA LEU A 23 32.30 3.73 21.25
C LEU A 23 31.32 4.82 21.68
N ASN A 24 30.03 4.78 21.30
CA ASN A 24 29.03 5.80 21.63
C ASN A 24 28.87 5.99 23.15
N GLU A 25 28.97 4.93 23.95
CA GLU A 25 28.98 4.97 25.41
C GLU A 25 30.28 5.52 26.03
N ASN A 26 31.26 5.90 25.21
CA ASN A 26 32.63 6.30 25.57
C ASN A 26 33.48 5.20 26.22
N GLY A 27 33.13 3.94 26.00
CA GLY A 27 33.98 2.79 26.29
C GLY A 27 35.21 2.73 25.37
N SER A 28 36.16 1.87 25.76
CA SER A 28 37.22 1.39 24.86
C SER A 28 36.90 -0.07 24.54
N PRO A 29 36.54 -0.40 23.28
CA PRO A 29 36.23 -1.78 22.90
C PRO A 29 37.45 -2.70 23.06
N GLU A 30 37.19 -3.96 23.42
CA GLU A 30 38.23 -4.99 23.56
C GLU A 30 38.79 -5.39 22.19
N ASP A 31 40.08 -5.79 22.16
CA ASP A 31 40.73 -6.28 20.93
C ASP A 31 40.24 -7.70 20.59
N TYR A 32 39.21 -7.78 19.74
CA TYR A 32 38.83 -9.02 19.07
C TYR A 32 39.81 -9.31 17.92
N ASP A 33 40.10 -10.60 17.70
CA ASP A 33 40.92 -11.07 16.58
C ASP A 33 40.15 -10.81 15.28
N THR A 34 40.56 -9.77 14.54
CA THR A 34 39.79 -9.13 13.46
C THR A 34 40.54 -9.23 12.14
N THR A 35 39.79 -9.46 11.06
CA THR A 35 40.32 -9.48 9.69
C THR A 35 40.76 -8.08 9.23
N GLU A 36 41.58 -8.02 8.17
CA GLU A 36 42.16 -6.77 7.68
C GLU A 36 41.09 -5.77 7.19
N ASP A 37 39.98 -6.27 6.64
CA ASP A 37 38.82 -5.45 6.22
C ASP A 37 38.02 -4.92 7.42
N GLU A 38 37.82 -5.73 8.46
CA GLU A 38 37.15 -5.32 9.71
C GLU A 38 37.98 -4.27 10.48
N GLN A 39 39.31 -4.40 10.50
CA GLN A 39 40.20 -3.37 11.03
C GLN A 39 40.06 -2.04 10.25
N GLY A 40 39.85 -2.11 8.94
CA GLY A 40 39.50 -0.96 8.11
C GLY A 40 38.23 -0.26 8.60
N LEU A 41 37.15 -1.01 8.80
CA LEU A 41 35.86 -0.52 9.29
C LEU A 41 35.93 0.05 10.71
N HIS A 42 36.57 -0.65 11.66
CA HIS A 42 36.79 -0.17 13.02
C HIS A 42 37.62 1.12 13.05
N SER A 43 38.65 1.22 12.20
CA SER A 43 39.44 2.44 12.07
C SER A 43 38.61 3.62 11.56
N LEU A 44 37.68 3.37 10.63
CA LEU A 44 36.77 4.39 10.08
C LEU A 44 35.75 4.83 11.13
N ALA A 45 35.08 3.89 11.81
CA ALA A 45 34.12 4.15 12.87
C ALA A 45 34.74 5.00 14.00
N LYS A 46 35.93 4.61 14.48
CA LYS A 46 36.69 5.38 15.49
C LYS A 46 37.02 6.79 15.02
N LYS A 47 37.32 6.98 13.73
CA LYS A 47 37.64 8.28 13.13
C LYS A 47 36.41 9.16 12.98
N VAL A 48 35.28 8.61 12.53
CA VAL A 48 33.97 9.28 12.50
C VAL A 48 33.58 9.73 13.91
N LYS A 49 33.71 8.84 14.90
CA LYS A 49 33.38 9.14 16.30
C LYS A 49 34.28 10.19 16.97
N THR A 50 35.47 10.46 16.44
CA THR A 50 36.29 11.62 16.87
C THR A 50 35.82 12.98 16.32
N PHE A 51 34.91 13.01 15.34
CA PHE A 51 34.25 14.24 14.91
C PHE A 51 33.01 14.53 15.78
N ALA A 52 33.22 15.12 16.95
CA ALA A 52 32.15 15.60 17.84
C ALA A 52 31.44 16.88 17.32
N SER A 53 31.37 17.05 16.00
CA SER A 53 30.79 18.16 15.23
C SER A 53 30.65 17.69 13.78
N GLU A 54 29.71 18.27 13.01
CA GLU A 54 29.59 17.98 11.58
C GLU A 54 30.96 18.02 10.88
N PRO A 55 31.32 17.02 10.06
CA PRO A 55 32.62 16.96 9.44
C PRO A 55 32.86 18.23 8.59
N SER A 56 34.00 18.88 8.80
CA SER A 56 34.30 20.13 8.12
C SER A 56 34.26 19.96 6.60
N GLN A 57 33.94 21.02 5.87
CA GLN A 57 33.95 20.98 4.40
C GLN A 57 35.34 20.58 3.85
N GLU A 58 36.43 20.84 4.58
CA GLU A 58 37.77 20.35 4.24
C GLU A 58 37.92 18.83 4.39
N PHE A 59 37.33 18.23 5.43
CA PHE A 59 37.31 16.76 5.56
C PHE A 59 36.49 16.12 4.45
N MET A 60 35.29 16.65 4.18
CA MET A 60 34.44 16.20 3.07
C MET A 60 35.15 16.35 1.72
N ALA A 61 35.82 17.48 1.47
CA ALA A 61 36.63 17.69 0.28
C ALA A 61 37.84 16.73 0.19
N SER A 62 38.46 16.38 1.32
CA SER A 62 39.52 15.35 1.35
C SER A 62 39.01 13.95 1.05
N LEU A 63 37.72 13.68 1.35
CA LEU A 63 37.04 12.44 1.00
C LEU A 63 36.80 12.39 -0.53
N TRP A 64 36.25 13.49 -1.09
CA TRP A 64 36.05 13.64 -2.53
C TRP A 64 37.36 13.58 -3.33
N GLN A 65 38.43 14.24 -2.88
CA GLN A 65 39.76 14.17 -3.52
C GLN A 65 40.35 12.74 -3.57
N LYS A 66 39.98 11.86 -2.64
CA LYS A 66 40.40 10.45 -2.67
C LYS A 66 39.58 9.61 -3.67
N ILE A 67 38.41 10.10 -4.09
CA ILE A 67 37.51 9.46 -5.06
C ILE A 67 37.77 10.00 -6.48
N GLU A 68 38.30 11.22 -6.62
CA GLU A 68 38.52 11.89 -7.91
C GLU A 68 39.55 11.32 -8.92
N PRO A 69 40.45 10.34 -8.64
CA PRO A 69 41.32 9.79 -9.68
C PRO A 69 40.60 9.07 -10.84
N MET A 70 39.28 8.88 -10.78
CA MET A 70 38.48 8.25 -11.83
C MET A 70 37.74 9.24 -12.76
N ALA A 71 37.78 10.55 -12.51
CA ALA A 71 37.11 11.56 -13.35
C ALA A 71 38.01 12.79 -13.60
N ALA A 72 38.45 12.98 -14.85
CA ALA A 72 39.59 13.84 -15.16
C ALA A 72 39.26 15.34 -15.36
N THR A 73 39.82 16.18 -14.47
CA THR A 73 40.41 17.54 -14.73
C THR A 73 39.52 18.72 -15.21
N PRO A 74 39.92 19.99 -14.91
CA PRO A 74 39.01 21.15 -14.67
C PRO A 74 39.36 22.34 -15.62
N PRO A 75 39.26 23.67 -15.32
CA PRO A 75 38.72 24.47 -14.18
C PRO A 75 37.79 25.66 -14.64
N THR A 76 37.44 26.75 -13.93
CA THR A 76 37.95 27.40 -12.69
C THR A 76 36.92 28.30 -11.96
N ALA A 77 37.01 28.34 -10.63
CA ALA A 77 36.80 29.44 -9.66
C ALA A 77 36.11 30.78 -10.03
N ASN A 78 35.28 31.30 -9.12
CA ASN A 78 35.69 32.30 -8.11
C ASN A 78 34.62 32.59 -7.03
N ALA A 79 35.07 32.94 -5.83
CA ALA A 79 34.27 33.32 -4.64
C ALA A 79 34.63 34.78 -4.23
N PRO A 80 34.48 35.29 -2.97
CA PRO A 80 33.64 34.91 -1.81
C PRO A 80 32.95 36.10 -1.06
N SER A 81 32.21 35.78 0.02
CA SER A 81 32.05 36.57 1.28
C SER A 81 31.22 37.89 1.26
N THR A 82 30.77 38.53 2.38
CA THR A 82 31.22 38.46 3.79
C THR A 82 30.14 38.94 4.83
N THR A 83 30.05 38.23 5.97
CA THR A 83 29.96 38.71 7.39
C THR A 83 28.83 39.58 7.99
N LYS A 84 28.12 38.94 8.94
CA LYS A 84 27.51 39.35 10.25
C LYS A 84 27.78 40.74 10.87
N ASN A 85 26.75 41.30 11.55
CA ASN A 85 26.74 41.67 12.99
C ASN A 85 25.34 42.16 13.45
N THR A 86 24.65 41.51 14.39
CA THR A 86 24.63 41.70 15.88
C THR A 86 24.20 43.07 16.42
N LEU A 87 23.10 43.12 17.20
CA LEU A 87 23.02 43.82 18.50
C LEU A 87 21.78 43.42 19.34
N ARG A 88 21.85 43.67 20.66
CA ARG A 88 20.79 43.52 21.70
C ARG A 88 20.03 44.89 21.82
N LYS A 89 19.04 45.18 22.68
CA LYS A 89 18.73 44.72 24.06
C LYS A 89 17.38 45.32 24.59
N ASP A 90 16.74 44.62 25.55
CA ASP A 90 15.86 45.05 26.68
C ASP A 90 14.68 46.07 26.58
N GLY A 91 13.56 45.71 27.26
CA GLY A 91 12.46 46.58 27.71
C GLY A 91 11.46 45.80 28.61
N ASN A 92 10.86 46.38 29.67
CA ASN A 92 10.34 45.60 30.83
C ASN A 92 8.97 46.07 31.42
N SER A 93 8.35 45.24 32.29
CA SER A 93 7.12 45.45 33.13
C SER A 93 5.73 45.31 32.45
N LEU A 94 4.60 44.90 33.08
CA LEU A 94 4.11 44.92 34.50
C LEU A 94 3.31 43.64 34.91
N LYS A 95 2.76 43.56 36.15
CA LYS A 95 2.22 42.34 36.82
C LYS A 95 0.70 42.35 37.17
N MET A 96 -0.02 41.24 36.87
CA MET A 96 -1.00 40.46 37.72
C MET A 96 -2.24 41.13 38.39
N PRO A 97 -3.24 40.38 38.98
CA PRO A 97 -3.72 38.98 38.80
C PRO A 97 -5.28 38.80 38.78
N LYS A 98 -5.80 37.58 38.52
CA LYS A 98 -6.80 36.85 39.37
C LYS A 98 -7.05 35.39 38.94
N LYS A 99 -7.57 34.57 39.87
CA LYS A 99 -7.63 33.08 39.86
C LYS A 99 -8.97 32.51 39.35
N ILE A 100 -8.97 31.30 38.76
CA ILE A 100 -9.78 30.12 39.18
C ILE A 100 -8.94 28.82 38.94
N PHE A 101 -9.10 27.82 39.82
CA PHE A 101 -8.58 26.44 39.83
C PHE A 101 -9.75 25.58 40.43
N PRO A 102 -9.77 24.24 40.41
CA PRO A 102 -9.43 23.26 39.35
C PRO A 102 -10.51 22.13 39.21
N TRP A 103 -10.36 21.21 38.23
CA TRP A 103 -10.47 19.73 38.38
C TRP A 103 -10.61 19.03 37.02
N ALA A 104 -9.58 18.29 36.58
CA ALA A 104 -9.64 17.17 35.61
C ALA A 104 -8.26 16.49 35.48
N GLY A 105 -7.57 16.23 36.61
CA GLY A 105 -6.32 15.47 36.57
C GLY A 105 -6.59 13.99 36.74
N PHE A 106 -6.50 13.20 35.65
CA PHE A 106 -6.12 11.77 35.72
C PHE A 106 -5.62 11.15 34.40
N ALA A 107 -5.77 11.79 33.23
CA ALA A 107 -5.23 11.27 31.95
C ALA A 107 -3.81 11.78 31.60
N ALA A 108 -3.38 12.93 32.13
CA ALA A 108 -2.19 13.63 31.63
C ALA A 108 -0.84 13.17 32.24
N SER A 109 -0.82 12.32 33.26
CA SER A 109 0.41 12.02 34.02
C SER A 109 1.29 10.89 33.46
N ILE A 110 0.86 10.20 32.40
CA ILE A 110 1.65 9.14 31.74
C ILE A 110 2.34 9.67 30.46
N LEU A 111 1.67 10.53 29.69
CA LEU A 111 2.24 11.13 28.46
C LEU A 111 3.44 12.06 28.72
N VAL A 112 3.42 12.82 29.83
CA VAL A 112 4.49 13.79 30.15
C VAL A 112 5.85 13.12 30.45
N PHE A 113 5.87 11.85 30.84
CA PHE A 113 7.14 11.14 31.08
C PHE A 113 7.80 10.60 29.80
N LEU A 114 7.03 10.38 28.73
CA LEU A 114 7.54 9.99 27.41
C LEU A 114 8.03 11.20 26.59
N LEU A 115 7.42 12.38 26.79
CA LEU A 115 7.74 13.61 26.04
C LEU A 115 9.01 14.34 26.48
N LEU A 116 9.65 13.96 27.60
CA LEU A 116 10.78 14.70 28.18
C LEU A 116 12.16 14.03 28.02
N PHE A 117 12.24 12.85 27.38
CA PHE A 117 13.50 12.09 27.24
C PHE A 117 13.83 11.56 25.84
N SER A 118 13.07 11.91 24.79
CA SER A 118 13.42 11.53 23.41
C SER A 118 14.07 12.69 22.64
N PRO A 119 15.39 12.67 22.38
CA PRO A 119 16.07 13.67 21.56
C PRO A 119 15.88 13.38 20.06
N TRP A 120 14.62 13.35 19.58
CA TRP A 120 14.32 12.93 18.20
C TRP A 120 14.42 14.08 17.19
N SER A 121 15.66 14.47 16.84
CA SER A 121 15.92 15.15 15.57
C SER A 121 15.75 14.16 14.42
N GLY A 122 14.80 14.42 13.52
CA GLY A 122 14.24 13.40 12.63
C GLY A 122 15.19 12.77 11.61
N SER A 123 15.16 11.44 11.52
CA SER A 123 15.49 10.72 10.29
C SER A 123 14.21 10.59 9.42
N LYS A 124 14.35 10.44 8.10
CA LYS A 124 13.18 10.31 7.21
C LYS A 124 12.29 9.11 7.56
N GLN A 125 12.94 7.99 7.91
CA GLN A 125 12.28 6.72 8.22
C GLN A 125 11.53 6.77 9.57
N THR A 126 12.01 7.58 10.52
CA THR A 126 11.41 7.76 11.85
C THR A 126 9.93 8.13 11.80
N ILE A 127 9.55 9.17 11.05
CA ILE A 127 8.17 9.69 11.08
C ILE A 127 7.17 8.73 10.43
N VAL A 128 7.58 8.03 9.37
CA VAL A 128 6.74 7.04 8.69
C VAL A 128 6.55 5.78 9.55
N MET A 129 7.58 5.34 10.28
CA MET A 129 7.43 4.26 11.26
C MET A 129 6.56 4.67 12.44
N ALA A 130 6.72 5.89 12.97
CA ALA A 130 5.87 6.41 14.05
C ALA A 130 4.40 6.53 13.62
N MET A 131 4.14 6.88 12.36
CA MET A 131 2.79 6.88 11.79
C MET A 131 2.20 5.48 11.69
N GLU A 132 2.95 4.51 11.16
CA GLU A 132 2.49 3.13 11.00
C GLU A 132 2.16 2.48 12.35
N GLU A 133 3.00 2.71 13.37
CA GLU A 133 2.75 2.27 14.74
C GLU A 133 1.54 2.99 15.37
N SER A 134 1.39 4.30 15.17
CA SER A 134 0.26 5.06 15.74
C SER A 134 -1.08 4.69 15.10
N VAL A 135 -1.08 4.29 13.82
CA VAL A 135 -2.25 3.73 13.15
C VAL A 135 -2.60 2.34 13.69
N LYS A 136 -1.61 1.49 14.01
CA LYS A 136 -1.86 0.19 14.69
C LYS A 136 -2.43 0.34 16.10
N GLN A 137 -2.05 1.41 16.81
CA GLN A 137 -2.53 1.71 18.16
C GLN A 137 -3.90 2.42 18.20
N LEU A 138 -4.49 2.74 17.04
CA LEU A 138 -5.78 3.41 16.95
C LEU A 138 -6.92 2.42 17.26
N GLN A 139 -7.59 2.61 18.40
CA GLN A 139 -8.70 1.76 18.83
C GLN A 139 -10.01 2.18 18.16
N ASN A 140 -10.27 3.49 18.15
CA ASN A 140 -11.45 4.09 17.58
C ASN A 140 -11.21 5.55 17.19
N TYR A 141 -12.10 6.12 16.36
CA TYR A 141 -12.08 7.54 16.03
C TYR A 141 -13.45 8.08 15.58
N HIS A 142 -13.62 9.39 15.72
CA HIS A 142 -14.64 10.18 15.02
C HIS A 142 -13.94 11.27 14.23
N GLY A 143 -14.29 11.44 12.96
CA GLY A 143 -13.70 12.49 12.12
C GLY A 143 -14.60 12.89 10.97
N VAL A 144 -14.35 14.08 10.42
CA VAL A 144 -15.00 14.55 9.19
C VAL A 144 -13.95 14.65 8.09
N LEU A 145 -14.08 13.79 7.09
CA LEU A 145 -13.24 13.76 5.91
C LEU A 145 -13.83 14.62 4.80
N GLU A 146 -13.10 15.64 4.36
CA GLU A 146 -13.44 16.46 3.20
C GLU A 146 -12.61 16.03 1.98
N LYS A 147 -13.28 15.72 0.86
CA LYS A 147 -12.68 15.43 -0.44
C LYS A 147 -12.85 16.66 -1.35
N VAL A 148 -11.76 17.34 -1.66
CA VAL A 148 -11.73 18.53 -2.52
C VAL A 148 -11.02 18.22 -3.83
N SER A 149 -11.64 18.57 -4.95
CA SER A 149 -10.97 18.64 -6.24
C SER A 149 -10.41 20.04 -6.48
N THR A 150 -9.19 20.12 -7.02
CA THR A 150 -8.53 21.37 -7.43
C THR A 150 -8.11 21.23 -8.88
N ASN A 151 -8.47 22.20 -9.73
CA ASN A 151 -8.07 22.17 -11.14
C ASN A 151 -6.73 22.90 -11.38
N ALA A 152 -6.21 22.81 -12.60
CA ALA A 152 -4.95 23.47 -12.99
C ALA A 152 -4.95 25.02 -12.89
N ALA A 153 -6.13 25.67 -12.79
CA ALA A 153 -6.24 27.10 -12.53
C ALA A 153 -6.26 27.45 -11.02
N GLY A 154 -6.21 26.43 -10.14
CA GLY A 154 -6.29 26.58 -8.69
C GLY A 154 -7.74 26.71 -8.17
N GLU A 155 -8.75 26.55 -9.02
CA GLU A 155 -10.16 26.57 -8.61
C GLU A 155 -10.48 25.30 -7.83
N ARG A 156 -11.16 25.44 -6.70
CA ARG A 156 -11.44 24.36 -5.75
C ARG A 156 -12.94 24.04 -5.70
N GLN A 157 -13.28 22.77 -5.79
CA GLN A 157 -14.64 22.25 -5.63
C GLN A 157 -14.64 21.16 -4.55
N VAL A 158 -15.44 21.36 -3.49
CA VAL A 158 -15.73 20.28 -2.54
C VAL A 158 -16.57 19.22 -3.26
N LEU A 159 -16.08 17.99 -3.34
CA LEU A 159 -16.79 16.87 -3.95
C LEU A 159 -17.76 16.24 -2.94
N ILE A 160 -17.24 15.89 -1.76
CA ILE A 160 -18.01 15.27 -0.69
C ILE A 160 -17.39 15.60 0.67
N ARG A 161 -18.25 15.68 1.69
CA ARG A 161 -17.86 15.56 3.10
C ARG A 161 -18.52 14.30 3.67
N THR A 162 -17.73 13.52 4.37
CA THR A 162 -18.17 12.30 5.03
C THR A 162 -17.76 12.37 6.50
N GLU A 163 -18.75 12.33 7.39
CA GLU A 163 -18.55 12.11 8.82
C GLU A 163 -18.36 10.60 9.04
N ILE A 164 -17.35 10.22 9.81
CA ILE A 164 -16.89 8.83 9.99
C ILE A 164 -16.78 8.56 11.49
N TRP A 165 -17.42 7.50 11.96
CA TRP A 165 -17.20 6.89 13.28
C TRP A 165 -16.67 5.48 13.05
N SER A 166 -15.64 5.07 13.78
CA SER A 166 -15.04 3.73 13.66
C SER A 166 -14.61 3.26 15.05
N ASP A 167 -14.93 2.02 15.40
CA ASP A 167 -14.70 1.36 16.69
C ASP A 167 -14.47 -0.15 16.46
N GLY A 168 -13.22 -0.52 16.17
CA GLY A 168 -12.90 -1.86 15.66
C GLY A 168 -13.63 -2.20 14.36
N GLU A 169 -14.34 -3.34 14.33
CA GLU A 169 -15.19 -3.75 13.18
C GLU A 169 -16.43 -2.87 12.99
N ASN A 170 -16.85 -2.14 14.03
CA ASN A 170 -18.01 -1.25 13.94
C ASN A 170 -17.61 0.05 13.25
N TYR A 171 -18.46 0.54 12.35
CA TYR A 171 -18.32 1.89 11.83
C TYR A 171 -19.65 2.47 11.39
N ALA A 172 -19.69 3.78 11.28
CA ALA A 172 -20.73 4.50 10.56
C ALA A 172 -20.07 5.55 9.65
N THR A 173 -20.63 5.75 8.46
CA THR A 173 -20.28 6.86 7.58
C THR A 173 -21.54 7.61 7.19
N LYS A 174 -21.48 8.94 7.26
CA LYS A 174 -22.61 9.83 6.92
C LYS A 174 -22.16 10.90 5.96
N THR A 175 -22.77 10.92 4.79
CA THR A 175 -22.49 11.92 3.75
C THR A 175 -23.22 13.23 4.02
N GLN A 176 -22.77 14.31 3.37
CA GLN A 176 -23.41 15.64 3.44
C GLN A 176 -24.89 15.67 2.99
N ASP A 177 -25.29 14.77 2.09
CA ASP A 177 -26.67 14.57 1.62
C ASP A 177 -27.51 13.65 2.55
N GLY A 178 -26.89 13.12 3.60
CA GLY A 178 -27.56 12.38 4.67
C GLY A 178 -27.67 10.88 4.44
N LEU A 179 -27.04 10.32 3.40
CA LEU A 179 -26.86 8.88 3.26
C LEU A 179 -26.01 8.39 4.44
N LEU A 180 -26.56 7.49 5.24
CA LEU A 180 -25.92 6.91 6.43
C LEU A 180 -25.69 5.42 6.19
N THR A 181 -24.44 5.01 6.08
CA THR A 181 -24.05 3.60 6.04
C THR A 181 -23.49 3.19 7.40
N VAL A 182 -23.92 2.06 7.94
CA VAL A 182 -23.49 1.56 9.26
C VAL A 182 -23.15 0.08 9.14
N ASN A 183 -22.08 -0.33 9.80
CA ASN A 183 -21.75 -1.71 10.13
C ASN A 183 -21.65 -1.81 11.66
N ASN A 184 -22.34 -2.79 12.25
CA ASN A 184 -22.34 -3.04 13.70
C ASN A 184 -21.79 -4.42 14.09
N GLY A 185 -21.02 -5.06 13.21
CA GLY A 185 -20.48 -6.41 13.44
C GLY A 185 -21.52 -7.55 13.34
N GLU A 186 -22.80 -7.25 13.14
CA GLU A 186 -23.85 -8.25 12.87
C GLU A 186 -24.58 -8.01 11.56
N SER A 187 -24.71 -6.74 11.17
CA SER A 187 -25.44 -6.28 9.99
C SER A 187 -24.78 -5.03 9.42
N ARG A 188 -24.80 -4.92 8.09
CA ARG A 188 -24.39 -3.72 7.36
C ARG A 188 -25.60 -3.18 6.61
N TRP A 189 -25.86 -1.88 6.70
CA TRP A 189 -26.99 -1.26 6.01
C TRP A 189 -26.66 0.16 5.56
N SER A 190 -27.40 0.64 4.56
CA SER A 190 -27.37 2.03 4.13
C SER A 190 -28.78 2.62 4.15
N THR A 191 -28.97 3.68 4.93
CA THR A 191 -30.21 4.44 5.05
C THR A 191 -30.15 5.64 4.13
N ASN A 192 -31.09 5.74 3.19
CA ASN A 192 -31.26 6.88 2.29
C ASN A 192 -32.52 7.69 2.69
N PRO A 193 -32.37 8.85 3.34
CA PRO A 193 -33.50 9.66 3.78
C PRO A 193 -34.34 10.26 2.64
N ALA A 194 -33.73 10.54 1.50
CA ALA A 194 -34.42 11.12 0.35
C ALA A 194 -35.34 10.11 -0.34
N ALA A 195 -34.92 8.84 -0.41
CA ALA A 195 -35.74 7.74 -0.93
C ALA A 195 -36.71 7.15 0.10
N LYS A 196 -36.46 7.36 1.41
CA LYS A 196 -37.05 6.62 2.53
C LYS A 196 -36.81 5.11 2.43
N GLU A 197 -35.58 4.73 2.12
CA GLU A 197 -35.20 3.33 1.96
C GLU A 197 -34.02 2.97 2.89
N VAL A 198 -34.02 1.72 3.36
CA VAL A 198 -32.91 1.11 4.12
C VAL A 198 -32.49 -0.14 3.37
N SER A 199 -31.31 -0.10 2.75
CA SER A 199 -30.75 -1.22 1.99
C SER A 199 -29.84 -2.04 2.89
N LEU A 200 -30.14 -3.32 3.09
CA LEU A 200 -29.22 -4.26 3.72
C LEU A 200 -28.09 -4.62 2.74
N LEU A 201 -26.86 -4.64 3.25
CA LEU A 201 -25.63 -4.88 2.52
C LEU A 201 -24.96 -6.17 3.04
N PRO A 202 -24.12 -6.84 2.24
CA PRO A 202 -23.21 -7.86 2.77
C PRO A 202 -22.38 -7.31 3.93
N VAL A 203 -22.20 -8.09 5.00
CA VAL A 203 -21.36 -7.67 6.15
C VAL A 203 -19.88 -7.79 5.79
N TYR A 204 -19.53 -8.83 5.03
CA TYR A 204 -18.22 -9.04 4.42
C TYR A 204 -18.01 -8.16 3.17
N LEU A 205 -16.73 -7.96 2.80
CA LEU A 205 -16.27 -7.19 1.64
C LEU A 205 -16.63 -5.70 1.70
N ASP A 206 -15.68 -4.88 2.18
CA ASP A 206 -15.94 -3.46 2.44
C ASP A 206 -14.80 -2.50 2.03
N PRO A 207 -14.86 -1.94 0.80
CA PRO A 207 -13.82 -1.05 0.29
C PRO A 207 -13.97 0.38 0.81
N HIS A 208 -12.93 0.89 1.46
CA HIS A 208 -12.82 2.28 1.92
C HIS A 208 -11.88 3.12 1.03
N ASP A 209 -12.34 4.31 0.64
CA ASP A 209 -11.71 5.25 -0.33
C ASP A 209 -10.45 5.97 0.22
N PHE A 210 -10.38 6.18 1.53
CA PHE A 210 -9.22 6.71 2.24
C PHE A 210 -9.10 5.98 3.57
N ASP A 211 -7.98 5.30 3.75
CA ASP A 211 -7.77 4.29 4.77
C ASP A 211 -6.40 4.52 5.41
N LEU A 212 -6.42 4.82 6.72
CA LEU A 212 -5.23 5.20 7.48
C LEU A 212 -4.15 4.10 7.44
N GLN A 213 -4.57 2.82 7.47
CA GLN A 213 -3.66 1.67 7.43
C GLN A 213 -3.04 1.51 6.04
N LYS A 214 -3.85 1.60 4.98
CA LYS A 214 -3.36 1.49 3.59
C LYS A 214 -2.38 2.60 3.24
N GLU A 215 -2.63 3.85 3.65
CA GLU A 215 -1.72 4.96 3.36
C GLU A 215 -0.43 4.90 4.19
N ALA A 216 -0.49 4.47 5.45
CA ALA A 216 0.71 4.21 6.24
C ALA A 216 1.58 3.10 5.62
N ALA A 217 0.96 1.99 5.19
CA ALA A 217 1.66 0.89 4.50
C ALA A 217 2.30 1.33 3.16
N LYS A 218 1.63 2.20 2.38
CA LYS A 218 2.21 2.78 1.15
C LYS A 218 3.40 3.69 1.44
N ALA A 219 3.29 4.55 2.46
CA ALA A 219 4.38 5.47 2.85
C ALA A 219 5.63 4.70 3.33
N LEU A 220 5.44 3.59 4.04
CA LEU A 220 6.53 2.70 4.47
C LEU A 220 7.17 1.95 3.28
N ARG A 221 6.35 1.54 2.30
CA ARG A 221 6.79 0.78 1.11
C ARG A 221 7.56 1.63 0.08
N TYR A 222 7.18 2.90 -0.10
CA TYR A 222 7.71 3.73 -1.19
C TYR A 222 8.77 4.75 -0.71
N PRO A 223 9.73 5.12 -1.57
CA PRO A 223 10.66 6.21 -1.30
C PRO A 223 9.90 7.50 -0.95
N HIS A 224 10.31 8.14 0.14
CA HIS A 224 9.68 9.36 0.64
C HIS A 224 10.71 10.38 1.13
N GLN A 225 10.30 11.64 1.17
CA GLN A 225 11.09 12.73 1.73
C GLN A 225 10.23 13.71 2.53
N ILE A 226 10.77 14.21 3.64
CA ILE A 226 10.17 15.32 4.39
C ILE A 226 10.38 16.60 3.56
N ILE A 227 9.29 17.31 3.27
CA ILE A 227 9.28 18.57 2.52
C ILE A 227 9.33 19.77 3.47
N GLY A 228 8.69 19.67 4.63
CA GLY A 228 8.61 20.72 5.64
C GLY A 228 7.40 20.52 6.55
N ASP A 229 7.04 21.55 7.30
CA ASP A 229 5.89 21.56 8.20
C ASP A 229 4.83 22.56 7.72
N ASP A 230 3.56 22.16 7.85
CA ASP A 230 2.37 22.93 7.48
C ASP A 230 1.36 22.96 8.64
N THR A 231 0.31 23.78 8.54
CA THR A 231 -0.85 23.72 9.44
C THR A 231 -2.08 23.20 8.69
N ILE A 232 -2.54 22.01 9.04
CA ILE A 232 -3.69 21.35 8.43
C ILE A 232 -4.86 21.31 9.43
N ALA A 233 -6.00 21.89 9.07
CA ALA A 233 -7.19 21.98 9.93
C ALA A 233 -6.92 22.57 11.34
N GLY A 234 -5.89 23.41 11.50
CA GLY A 234 -5.46 23.98 12.77
C GLY A 234 -4.45 23.14 13.56
N ARG A 235 -4.09 21.95 13.07
CA ARG A 235 -3.07 21.06 13.65
C ARG A 235 -1.72 21.25 12.95
N ALA A 236 -0.62 21.12 13.69
CA ALA A 236 0.73 21.15 13.12
C ALA A 236 1.05 19.78 12.49
N ALA A 237 1.50 19.78 11.24
CA ALA A 237 1.70 18.55 10.49
C ALA A 237 2.97 18.59 9.64
N THR A 238 3.75 17.51 9.68
CA THR A 238 4.90 17.35 8.81
C THR A 238 4.44 16.81 7.46
N ARG A 239 4.74 17.55 6.40
CA ARG A 239 4.49 17.17 5.02
C ARG A 239 5.59 16.26 4.52
N ILE A 240 5.22 15.07 4.09
CA ILE A 240 6.07 14.19 3.28
C ILE A 240 5.59 14.15 1.84
N GLU A 241 6.54 13.99 0.93
CA GLU A 241 6.30 13.62 -0.46
C GLU A 241 6.67 12.16 -0.66
N ILE A 242 5.77 11.37 -1.24
CA ILE A 242 5.94 9.95 -1.51
C ILE A 242 6.07 9.78 -3.02
N GLN A 243 7.12 9.09 -3.46
CA GLN A 243 7.47 8.88 -4.86
C GLN A 243 7.21 7.41 -5.26
N PRO A 244 6.01 7.06 -5.74
CA PRO A 244 5.74 5.73 -6.27
C PRO A 244 6.62 5.46 -7.51
N PRO A 245 7.13 4.22 -7.72
CA PRO A 245 7.95 3.90 -8.88
C PRO A 245 7.21 4.20 -10.19
N GLY A 246 7.80 5.01 -11.07
CA GLY A 246 7.20 5.43 -12.35
C GLY A 246 6.00 6.38 -12.26
N GLY A 247 5.35 6.50 -11.11
CA GLY A 247 4.24 7.41 -10.91
C GLY A 247 4.68 8.85 -10.67
N LEU A 248 3.70 9.74 -10.59
CA LEU A 248 3.92 11.10 -10.13
C LEU A 248 3.95 11.14 -8.59
N PRO A 249 4.78 12.00 -7.98
CA PRO A 249 4.81 12.16 -6.53
C PRO A 249 3.47 12.68 -5.99
N TYR A 250 3.13 12.26 -4.78
CA TYR A 250 1.97 12.73 -4.03
C TYR A 250 2.38 13.14 -2.61
N SER A 251 1.57 13.96 -1.95
CA SER A 251 1.90 14.48 -0.60
C SER A 251 0.97 13.88 0.45
N LEU A 252 1.54 13.57 1.62
CA LEU A 252 0.84 13.12 2.81
C LEU A 252 1.27 14.02 3.99
N TRP A 253 0.32 14.45 4.82
CA TRP A 253 0.60 15.25 6.01
C TRP A 253 0.34 14.40 7.25
N ILE A 254 1.39 14.23 8.03
CA ILE A 254 1.42 13.45 9.26
C ILE A 254 1.32 14.44 10.43
N ASP A 255 0.32 14.28 11.27
CA ASP A 255 0.12 15.13 12.44
C ASP A 255 1.28 15.02 13.44
N GLN A 256 1.78 16.14 13.96
CA GLN A 256 2.95 16.14 14.85
C GLN A 256 2.63 15.70 16.28
N GLU A 257 1.36 15.66 16.69
CA GLU A 257 0.94 15.24 18.04
C GLU A 257 0.56 13.76 18.07
N THR A 258 -0.28 13.31 17.12
CA THR A 258 -0.79 11.93 17.09
C THR A 258 -0.10 11.04 16.06
N HIS A 259 0.82 11.56 15.24
CA HIS A 259 1.49 10.86 14.13
C HIS A 259 0.55 10.23 13.09
N LEU A 260 -0.73 10.60 13.06
CA LEU A 260 -1.70 10.04 12.11
C LEU A 260 -1.68 10.82 10.78
N PRO A 261 -1.95 10.17 9.63
CA PRO A 261 -2.10 10.87 8.38
C PRO A 261 -3.44 11.62 8.35
N ILE A 262 -3.37 12.96 8.33
CA ILE A 262 -4.55 13.84 8.40
C ILE A 262 -4.91 14.52 7.07
N GLN A 263 -4.01 14.50 6.09
CA GLN A 263 -4.31 14.93 4.72
C GLN A 263 -3.51 14.11 3.69
N LEU A 264 -4.17 13.76 2.59
CA LEU A 264 -3.59 13.17 1.39
C LEU A 264 -3.90 14.06 0.19
N GLN A 265 -2.87 14.45 -0.56
CA GLN A 265 -3.02 15.17 -1.82
C GLN A 265 -2.41 14.37 -2.95
N THR A 266 -3.23 14.00 -3.95
CA THR A 266 -2.77 13.25 -5.13
C THR A 266 -1.82 14.09 -5.97
N ALA A 267 -1.11 13.43 -6.89
CA ALA A 267 -0.52 14.13 -8.03
C ALA A 267 -1.61 14.89 -8.83
N MET A 268 -1.19 15.93 -9.55
CA MET A 268 -2.00 16.59 -10.57
C MET A 268 -2.03 15.71 -11.83
N GLN A 269 -3.19 15.16 -12.17
CA GLN A 269 -3.40 14.29 -13.34
C GLN A 269 -4.52 14.86 -14.22
N LYS A 270 -4.29 15.00 -15.53
CA LYS A 270 -5.27 15.57 -16.48
C LYS A 270 -5.92 16.89 -16.00
N SER A 271 -5.09 17.77 -15.42
CA SER A 271 -5.52 19.05 -14.84
C SER A 271 -6.44 18.95 -13.61
N LEU A 272 -6.49 17.80 -12.95
CA LEU A 272 -7.23 17.53 -11.73
C LEU A 272 -6.30 17.03 -10.61
N GLN A 273 -6.44 17.59 -9.42
CA GLN A 273 -5.81 17.11 -8.19
C GLN A 273 -6.88 16.88 -7.13
N THR A 274 -6.80 15.78 -6.37
CA THR A 274 -7.73 15.52 -5.26
C THR A 274 -6.97 15.66 -3.94
N THR A 275 -7.59 16.35 -2.98
CA THR A 275 -7.10 16.47 -1.61
C THR A 275 -8.16 15.92 -0.65
N TYR A 276 -7.80 14.91 0.13
CA TYR A 276 -8.58 14.35 1.24
C TYR A 276 -8.06 14.95 2.54
N THR A 277 -8.91 15.55 3.36
CA THR A 277 -8.50 16.22 4.62
C THR A 277 -9.42 15.85 5.75
N TYR A 278 -8.89 15.34 6.86
CA TYR A 278 -9.62 15.31 8.12
C TYR A 278 -9.73 16.74 8.67
N ILE A 279 -10.89 17.37 8.50
CA ILE A 279 -11.16 18.72 9.03
C ILE A 279 -11.53 18.69 10.52
N SER A 280 -11.90 17.50 11.01
CA SER A 280 -11.84 17.10 12.42
C SER A 280 -11.40 15.63 12.49
N LEU A 281 -10.66 15.28 13.54
CA LEU A 281 -10.30 13.90 13.87
C LEU A 281 -10.00 13.81 15.37
N GLU A 282 -10.88 13.13 16.10
CA GLU A 282 -10.75 12.78 17.51
C GLU A 282 -10.56 11.26 17.61
N THR A 283 -9.61 10.81 18.43
CA THR A 283 -9.14 9.41 18.45
C THR A 283 -9.11 8.84 19.85
N ASN A 284 -9.37 7.54 19.99
CA ASN A 284 -9.41 6.82 21.26
C ASN A 284 -10.38 7.49 22.27
N ILE A 285 -11.56 7.87 21.77
CA ILE A 285 -12.63 8.55 22.50
C ILE A 285 -13.72 7.56 22.94
N SER A 286 -14.64 8.02 23.80
CA SER A 286 -15.86 7.26 24.11
C SER A 286 -16.92 7.57 23.06
N LEU A 287 -17.12 6.64 22.11
CA LEU A 287 -18.23 6.68 21.16
C LEU A 287 -19.54 6.23 21.80
N SER A 288 -20.67 6.73 21.29
CA SER A 288 -22.00 6.24 21.69
C SER A 288 -22.37 4.99 20.89
N THR A 289 -22.73 3.91 21.58
CA THR A 289 -23.22 2.67 20.96
C THR A 289 -24.49 2.88 20.13
N ASP A 290 -25.27 3.93 20.42
CA ASP A 290 -26.50 4.25 19.69
C ASP A 290 -26.25 4.57 18.20
N ILE A 291 -25.03 5.00 17.84
CA ILE A 291 -24.62 5.28 16.45
C ILE A 291 -24.61 3.98 15.61
N PHE A 292 -24.30 2.85 16.24
CA PHE A 292 -24.24 1.53 15.61
C PHE A 292 -25.54 0.72 15.82
N ALA A 293 -26.59 1.31 16.41
CA ALA A 293 -27.83 0.61 16.69
C ALA A 293 -28.74 0.52 15.44
N TYR A 294 -29.17 -0.69 15.08
CA TYR A 294 -30.09 -0.92 13.96
C TYR A 294 -31.53 -0.50 14.32
N ASN A 295 -31.82 0.79 14.17
CA ASN A 295 -33.14 1.39 14.41
C ASN A 295 -33.68 2.08 13.13
N PRO A 296 -34.08 1.33 12.09
CA PRO A 296 -34.63 1.92 10.87
C PRO A 296 -35.94 2.69 11.16
N PRO A 297 -36.18 3.87 10.56
CA PRO A 297 -37.42 4.62 10.79
C PRO A 297 -38.65 3.85 10.27
N GLN A 298 -39.76 3.93 11.02
CA GLN A 298 -40.96 3.13 10.74
C GLN A 298 -41.64 3.41 9.39
N ASP A 299 -41.41 4.58 8.79
CA ASP A 299 -41.94 4.97 7.49
C ASP A 299 -40.99 4.68 6.33
N TYR A 300 -39.88 3.98 6.56
CA TYR A 300 -38.90 3.61 5.54
C TYR A 300 -39.12 2.17 5.06
N LYS A 301 -38.90 1.96 3.77
CA LYS A 301 -38.93 0.64 3.14
C LYS A 301 -37.57 -0.05 3.32
N VAL A 302 -37.56 -1.18 4.01
CA VAL A 302 -36.36 -2.05 4.07
C VAL A 302 -36.25 -2.85 2.77
N ILE A 303 -35.06 -2.87 2.19
CA ILE A 303 -34.70 -3.61 0.97
C ILE A 303 -33.56 -4.55 1.31
N ASP A 304 -33.80 -5.85 1.13
CA ASP A 304 -32.79 -6.88 1.29
C ASP A 304 -32.62 -7.63 -0.03
N ASN A 305 -31.58 -7.27 -0.77
CA ASN A 305 -31.18 -7.93 -2.00
C ASN A 305 -29.96 -8.86 -1.78
N ASN A 306 -29.50 -9.04 -0.53
CA ASN A 306 -28.38 -9.93 -0.25
C ASN A 306 -28.87 -11.39 -0.31
N PRO A 307 -28.40 -12.23 -1.24
CA PRO A 307 -28.83 -13.62 -1.31
C PRO A 307 -28.35 -14.42 -0.09
N ASP A 308 -27.19 -14.07 0.48
CA ASP A 308 -26.53 -14.84 1.53
C ASP A 308 -27.10 -14.48 2.90
N LYS A 309 -27.62 -15.48 3.63
CA LYS A 309 -28.23 -15.31 4.96
C LYS A 309 -27.35 -15.92 6.05
N VAL A 310 -27.32 -15.30 7.22
CA VAL A 310 -26.57 -15.78 8.40
C VAL A 310 -27.09 -17.15 8.84
N MET A 311 -26.18 -18.11 9.03
CA MET A 311 -26.47 -19.49 9.41
C MET A 311 -26.01 -19.76 10.85
N ALA A 312 -26.86 -20.38 11.67
CA ALA A 312 -26.53 -20.69 13.06
C ALA A 312 -25.65 -21.96 13.20
N SER A 313 -25.54 -22.77 12.15
CA SER A 313 -24.69 -23.97 12.15
C SER A 313 -24.25 -24.37 10.74
N LEU A 314 -23.15 -25.13 10.64
CA LEU A 314 -22.71 -25.72 9.37
C LEU A 314 -23.79 -26.61 8.76
N ALA A 315 -24.51 -27.40 9.56
CA ALA A 315 -25.57 -28.28 9.05
C ALA A 315 -26.72 -27.52 8.36
N GLU A 316 -27.10 -26.36 8.91
CA GLU A 316 -28.06 -25.45 8.29
C GLU A 316 -27.49 -24.83 7.00
N ALA A 317 -26.24 -24.36 7.06
CA ALA A 317 -25.56 -23.77 5.91
C ALA A 317 -25.42 -24.75 4.73
N LEU A 318 -25.15 -26.03 4.99
CA LEU A 318 -25.15 -27.11 4.01
C LEU A 318 -26.54 -27.36 3.42
N ALA A 319 -27.59 -27.35 4.24
CA ALA A 319 -28.97 -27.56 3.80
C ALA A 319 -29.49 -26.42 2.90
N VAL A 320 -29.09 -25.17 3.19
CA VAL A 320 -29.44 -23.99 2.38
C VAL A 320 -28.61 -23.92 1.09
N SER A 321 -27.30 -24.19 1.16
CA SER A 321 -26.41 -24.07 0.01
C SER A 321 -26.50 -25.24 -0.96
N GLY A 322 -26.73 -26.46 -0.48
CA GLY A 322 -26.74 -27.67 -1.31
C GLY A 322 -25.35 -28.04 -1.87
N ILE A 323 -24.28 -27.50 -1.30
CA ILE A 323 -22.89 -27.82 -1.68
C ILE A 323 -22.23 -28.77 -0.68
N THR A 324 -21.20 -29.49 -1.13
CA THR A 324 -20.30 -30.26 -0.25
C THR A 324 -19.00 -29.46 -0.13
N PRO A 325 -18.85 -28.58 0.89
CA PRO A 325 -17.70 -27.70 0.97
C PRO A 325 -16.44 -28.48 1.35
N VAL A 326 -15.30 -27.92 0.95
CA VAL A 326 -13.99 -28.35 1.43
C VAL A 326 -13.88 -28.00 2.91
N GLN A 327 -13.48 -28.98 3.70
CA GLN A 327 -13.44 -28.89 5.15
C GLN A 327 -12.39 -27.89 5.63
N LEU A 328 -12.77 -27.06 6.60
CA LEU A 328 -11.89 -26.12 7.28
C LEU A 328 -11.34 -26.76 8.56
N ALA A 329 -10.11 -26.39 8.95
CA ALA A 329 -9.53 -26.79 10.22
C ALA A 329 -9.96 -25.84 11.36
N GLU A 330 -10.13 -24.56 11.04
CA GLU A 330 -10.57 -23.52 11.95
C GLU A 330 -12.09 -23.31 11.89
N THR A 331 -12.69 -22.96 13.03
CA THR A 331 -14.12 -22.64 13.12
C THR A 331 -14.31 -21.16 12.75
N PRO A 332 -15.15 -20.82 11.74
CA PRO A 332 -15.42 -19.45 11.37
C PRO A 332 -16.23 -18.73 12.46
N GLN A 333 -16.07 -17.41 12.56
CA GLN A 333 -16.85 -16.55 13.45
C GLN A 333 -18.31 -16.45 12.98
N ARG A 334 -18.53 -16.35 11.66
CA ARG A 334 -19.86 -16.28 11.03
C ARG A 334 -19.91 -17.20 9.80
N MET A 335 -21.10 -17.71 9.48
CA MET A 335 -21.38 -18.42 8.24
C MET A 335 -22.56 -17.77 7.53
N PHE A 336 -22.48 -17.62 6.22
CA PHE A 336 -23.58 -17.17 5.38
C PHE A 336 -23.81 -18.17 4.25
N ALA A 337 -25.06 -18.48 3.92
CA ALA A 337 -25.38 -19.40 2.84
C ALA A 337 -26.48 -18.85 1.93
N SER A 338 -26.38 -19.21 0.65
CA SER A 338 -27.43 -19.08 -0.35
C SER A 338 -27.33 -20.25 -1.34
N ALA A 339 -28.31 -20.42 -2.23
CA ALA A 339 -28.33 -21.55 -3.15
C ALA A 339 -27.02 -21.64 -3.97
N ASN A 340 -26.34 -22.78 -3.90
CA ASN A 340 -25.03 -23.06 -4.49
C ASN A 340 -23.82 -22.30 -3.90
N ARG A 341 -23.95 -21.61 -2.77
CA ARG A 341 -22.87 -20.78 -2.20
C ARG A 341 -22.81 -20.84 -0.67
N LEU A 342 -21.59 -20.87 -0.15
CA LEU A 342 -21.27 -20.81 1.26
C LEU A 342 -20.15 -19.79 1.48
N VAL A 343 -20.32 -18.90 2.46
CA VAL A 343 -19.31 -17.93 2.88
C VAL A 343 -18.99 -18.21 4.35
N PHE A 344 -17.71 -18.46 4.61
CA PHE A 344 -17.13 -18.56 5.94
C PHE A 344 -16.39 -17.26 6.23
N ASP A 345 -16.59 -16.71 7.41
CA ASP A 345 -16.11 -15.39 7.78
C ASP A 345 -15.37 -15.46 9.12
N PHE A 346 -14.12 -15.00 9.08
CA PHE A 346 -13.15 -15.02 10.19
C PHE A 346 -12.82 -13.60 10.69
N GLY A 347 -13.63 -12.59 10.32
CA GLY A 347 -13.40 -11.18 10.66
C GLY A 347 -12.48 -10.50 9.66
N ASP A 348 -11.18 -10.79 9.72
CA ASP A 348 -10.14 -10.20 8.84
C ASP A 348 -10.13 -10.80 7.42
N THR A 349 -10.73 -11.98 7.25
CA THR A 349 -10.64 -12.80 6.04
C THR A 349 -11.91 -13.61 5.85
N ILE A 350 -12.35 -13.71 4.59
CA ILE A 350 -13.44 -14.59 4.19
C ILE A 350 -12.97 -15.71 3.28
N ILE A 351 -13.70 -16.83 3.32
CA ILE A 351 -13.59 -17.94 2.39
C ILE A 351 -14.98 -18.15 1.78
N MET A 352 -15.10 -17.90 0.48
CA MET A 352 -16.30 -18.21 -0.28
C MET A 352 -16.08 -19.51 -1.07
N GLN A 353 -17.02 -20.45 -0.97
CA GLN A 353 -17.06 -21.65 -1.78
C GLN A 353 -18.39 -21.65 -2.57
N THR A 354 -18.29 -21.66 -3.89
CA THR A 354 -19.43 -21.55 -4.81
C THR A 354 -19.42 -22.74 -5.77
N LYS A 355 -20.54 -23.42 -5.93
CA LYS A 355 -20.65 -24.54 -6.88
C LYS A 355 -20.56 -24.03 -8.31
N THR A 356 -19.71 -24.66 -9.11
CA THR A 356 -19.45 -24.28 -10.51
C THR A 356 -19.45 -25.50 -11.43
N THR A 357 -19.84 -25.27 -12.68
CA THR A 357 -19.72 -26.24 -13.78
C THR A 357 -19.01 -25.63 -14.99
N THR A 358 -18.54 -24.39 -14.88
CA THR A 358 -17.84 -23.67 -15.94
C THR A 358 -16.33 -23.70 -15.66
N PRO A 359 -15.47 -23.88 -16.69
CA PRO A 359 -14.02 -23.83 -16.53
C PRO A 359 -13.58 -22.56 -15.81
N PHE A 360 -12.54 -22.67 -14.98
CA PHE A 360 -11.96 -21.50 -14.31
C PHE A 360 -11.36 -20.55 -15.34
N ILE A 361 -11.76 -19.28 -15.28
CA ILE A 361 -11.17 -18.19 -16.06
C ILE A 361 -10.58 -17.19 -15.04
N PRO A 362 -9.24 -17.16 -14.89
CA PRO A 362 -8.57 -16.16 -14.07
C PRO A 362 -8.80 -14.74 -14.59
N ASP A 363 -8.75 -13.77 -13.68
CA ASP A 363 -8.69 -12.35 -14.01
C ASP A 363 -7.42 -12.04 -14.80
N LEU A 364 -7.55 -11.17 -15.80
CA LEU A 364 -6.48 -10.81 -16.73
C LEU A 364 -5.35 -10.03 -16.06
N LEU A 365 -5.61 -9.41 -14.91
CA LEU A 365 -4.63 -8.66 -14.11
C LEU A 365 -3.86 -9.57 -13.12
N ALA A 366 -4.33 -10.80 -12.91
CA ALA A 366 -3.84 -11.69 -11.87
C ALA A 366 -2.52 -12.37 -12.22
N THR A 367 -1.70 -12.55 -11.18
CA THR A 367 -0.57 -13.48 -11.19
C THR A 367 -1.10 -14.92 -11.19
N LEU A 368 -0.51 -15.80 -11.99
CA LEU A 368 -1.00 -17.17 -12.22
C LEU A 368 -0.13 -18.21 -11.53
N GLY A 369 -0.50 -18.55 -10.30
CA GLY A 369 0.03 -19.72 -9.58
C GLY A 369 -0.60 -21.04 -10.06
N LYS A 370 -0.46 -22.09 -9.25
CA LYS A 370 -1.09 -23.41 -9.51
C LYS A 370 -1.93 -23.88 -8.35
N ALA A 371 -3.01 -24.60 -8.67
CA ALA A 371 -3.86 -25.31 -7.72
C ALA A 371 -4.06 -26.75 -8.23
N GLY A 372 -3.13 -27.64 -7.87
CA GLY A 372 -3.02 -28.95 -8.52
C GLY A 372 -2.72 -28.81 -10.02
N ASP A 373 -3.57 -29.38 -10.87
CA ASP A 373 -3.47 -29.27 -12.33
C ASP A 373 -4.12 -27.99 -12.90
N GLY A 374 -4.83 -27.20 -12.08
CA GLY A 374 -5.52 -25.97 -12.48
C GLY A 374 -4.74 -24.69 -12.17
N PRO A 375 -5.18 -23.53 -12.71
CA PRO A 375 -4.61 -22.23 -12.35
C PRO A 375 -5.02 -21.82 -10.93
N LEU A 376 -4.11 -21.14 -10.22
CA LEU A 376 -4.44 -20.33 -9.05
C LEU A 376 -4.34 -18.86 -9.44
N GLU A 377 -5.44 -18.14 -9.35
CA GLU A 377 -5.47 -16.68 -9.47
C GLU A 377 -4.95 -16.04 -8.19
N ILE A 378 -3.95 -15.18 -8.33
CA ILE A 378 -3.33 -14.44 -7.23
C ILE A 378 -3.48 -12.94 -7.49
N LEU A 379 -4.21 -12.28 -6.61
CA LEU A 379 -4.46 -10.84 -6.59
C LEU A 379 -4.09 -10.27 -5.20
N PRO A 380 -3.93 -8.94 -5.04
CA PRO A 380 -3.67 -8.35 -3.73
C PRO A 380 -4.74 -8.74 -2.70
N ASN A 381 -4.31 -9.37 -1.61
CA ASN A 381 -5.15 -9.88 -0.52
C ASN A 381 -6.28 -10.84 -0.99
N SER A 382 -6.11 -11.51 -2.13
CA SER A 382 -7.15 -12.38 -2.72
C SER A 382 -6.54 -13.56 -3.50
N LEU A 383 -7.09 -14.76 -3.28
CA LEU A 383 -6.71 -16.00 -3.96
C LEU A 383 -7.97 -16.69 -4.49
N ARG A 384 -7.98 -17.10 -5.76
CA ARG A 384 -9.13 -17.79 -6.37
C ARG A 384 -8.72 -18.99 -7.20
N TRP A 385 -9.40 -20.12 -7.05
CA TRP A 385 -9.15 -21.33 -7.85
C TRP A 385 -10.39 -22.21 -7.92
N GLN A 386 -10.35 -23.24 -8.76
CA GLN A 386 -11.37 -24.31 -8.75
C GLN A 386 -10.78 -25.62 -8.24
N GLN A 387 -11.54 -26.33 -7.41
CA GLN A 387 -11.25 -27.71 -7.02
C GLN A 387 -12.55 -28.51 -6.84
N ALA A 388 -12.56 -29.75 -7.34
CA ALA A 388 -13.78 -30.55 -7.51
C ALA A 388 -14.87 -29.78 -8.31
N ASP A 389 -16.08 -29.65 -7.78
CA ASP A 389 -17.18 -28.86 -8.37
C ASP A 389 -17.34 -27.46 -7.73
N LEU A 390 -16.29 -26.94 -7.08
CA LEU A 390 -16.29 -25.66 -6.38
C LEU A 390 -15.29 -24.68 -6.97
N GLU A 391 -15.72 -23.43 -7.12
CA GLU A 391 -14.85 -22.27 -7.14
C GLU A 391 -14.67 -21.75 -5.72
N ILE A 392 -13.42 -21.53 -5.32
CA ILE A 392 -13.03 -21.07 -4.00
C ILE A 392 -12.35 -19.72 -4.16
N LEU A 393 -12.81 -18.75 -3.36
CA LEU A 393 -12.18 -17.44 -3.17
C LEU A 393 -11.81 -17.32 -1.70
N VAL A 394 -10.56 -16.98 -1.41
CA VAL A 394 -10.12 -16.51 -0.09
C VAL A 394 -9.75 -15.04 -0.24
N GLN A 395 -10.25 -14.16 0.62
CA GLN A 395 -9.99 -12.72 0.52
C GLN A 395 -9.87 -12.09 1.91
N GLY A 396 -8.77 -11.38 2.19
CA GLY A 396 -8.47 -10.77 3.48
C GLY A 396 -6.99 -10.79 3.84
N GLU A 397 -6.68 -10.58 5.12
CA GLU A 397 -5.29 -10.50 5.60
C GLU A 397 -4.61 -11.87 5.73
N ARG A 398 -5.35 -12.90 6.17
CA ARG A 398 -4.85 -14.28 6.37
C ARG A 398 -4.95 -15.15 5.11
N VAL A 399 -4.91 -14.52 3.93
CA VAL A 399 -5.29 -15.15 2.65
C VAL A 399 -4.50 -16.43 2.33
N GLU A 400 -3.17 -16.40 2.46
CA GLU A 400 -2.32 -17.58 2.25
C GLU A 400 -2.48 -18.64 3.34
N GLU A 401 -2.69 -18.22 4.59
CA GLU A 401 -2.80 -19.12 5.74
C GLU A 401 -4.04 -19.99 5.61
N LEU A 402 -5.20 -19.37 5.39
CA LEU A 402 -6.48 -20.06 5.24
C LEU A 402 -6.54 -20.86 3.92
N ALA A 403 -5.95 -20.37 2.83
CA ALA A 403 -5.89 -21.13 1.58
C ALA A 403 -5.09 -22.44 1.73
N LYS A 404 -3.98 -22.43 2.49
CA LYS A 404 -3.18 -23.64 2.80
C LYS A 404 -3.94 -24.67 3.66
N GLN A 405 -4.99 -24.27 4.39
CA GLN A 405 -5.89 -25.22 5.07
C GLN A 405 -6.82 -25.96 4.07
N LEU A 406 -7.21 -25.29 2.99
CA LEU A 406 -8.16 -25.81 1.99
C LEU A 406 -7.51 -26.68 0.90
N SER A 407 -6.21 -26.47 0.63
CA SER A 407 -5.46 -27.31 -0.30
C SER A 407 -3.95 -27.25 -0.05
N THR A 408 -3.32 -28.42 -0.11
CA THR A 408 -1.85 -28.58 -0.02
C THR A 408 -1.16 -28.52 -1.39
N SER A 409 -1.92 -28.38 -2.49
CA SER A 409 -1.39 -28.32 -3.86
C SER A 409 -1.32 -26.91 -4.45
N LEU A 410 -1.35 -25.89 -3.59
CA LEU A 410 -1.28 -24.48 -3.98
C LEU A 410 0.17 -24.01 -4.11
N ASP A 411 0.51 -23.43 -5.26
CA ASP A 411 1.78 -22.75 -5.53
C ASP A 411 1.54 -21.24 -5.66
N PHE A 412 1.99 -20.50 -4.64
CA PHE A 412 1.89 -19.03 -4.55
C PHE A 412 3.08 -18.31 -5.19
N THR A 413 4.06 -19.06 -5.69
CA THR A 413 5.34 -18.55 -6.21
C THR A 413 5.56 -18.93 -7.67
N PRO A 414 4.64 -18.55 -8.58
CA PRO A 414 4.85 -18.80 -10.01
C PRO A 414 6.14 -18.15 -10.48
N GLN A 415 6.80 -18.79 -11.44
CA GLN A 415 8.01 -18.30 -12.06
C GLN A 415 7.88 -18.46 -13.56
N VAL A 416 7.93 -17.35 -14.29
CA VAL A 416 8.10 -17.43 -15.75
C VAL A 416 9.57 -17.74 -16.01
N GLY A 417 9.81 -18.82 -16.78
CA GLY A 417 11.16 -19.22 -17.16
C GLY A 417 11.91 -18.13 -17.93
N PRO A 418 13.25 -18.20 -17.99
CA PRO A 418 14.03 -17.25 -18.78
C PRO A 418 13.61 -17.28 -20.26
N LEU A 419 13.66 -16.13 -20.91
CA LEU A 419 13.46 -15.98 -22.36
C LEU A 419 14.33 -17.02 -23.11
N PRO A 420 13.75 -17.85 -24.00
CA PRO A 420 14.54 -18.75 -24.84
C PRO A 420 15.55 -17.96 -25.69
N GLN A 421 16.78 -18.45 -25.78
CA GLN A 421 17.83 -17.76 -26.57
C GLN A 421 17.70 -18.01 -28.08
N GLU A 422 17.02 -19.08 -28.50
CA GLU A 422 16.78 -19.41 -29.90
C GLU A 422 15.37 -19.02 -30.34
N GLY A 423 15.25 -18.43 -31.54
CA GLY A 423 13.97 -18.10 -32.18
C GLY A 423 13.22 -16.88 -31.63
N VAL A 424 13.64 -16.32 -30.49
CA VAL A 424 13.06 -15.08 -29.94
C VAL A 424 13.68 -13.85 -30.62
N ILE A 425 12.83 -13.00 -31.19
CA ILE A 425 13.20 -11.67 -31.66
C ILE A 425 12.98 -10.70 -30.49
N PRO A 426 14.03 -10.04 -29.96
CA PRO A 426 13.88 -9.02 -28.92
C PRO A 426 13.17 -7.79 -29.49
N VAL A 427 12.36 -7.15 -28.65
CA VAL A 427 11.75 -5.84 -28.94
C VAL A 427 12.56 -4.78 -28.19
N GLU A 428 13.04 -3.77 -28.90
CA GLU A 428 13.74 -2.64 -28.29
C GLU A 428 12.75 -1.80 -27.48
N VAL A 429 13.10 -1.49 -26.23
CA VAL A 429 12.23 -0.75 -25.31
C VAL A 429 12.95 0.48 -24.75
N ASP A 430 12.40 1.65 -25.05
CA ASP A 430 12.75 2.90 -24.38
C ASP A 430 12.06 2.98 -23.01
N ARG A 431 12.85 2.92 -21.94
CA ARG A 431 12.35 2.99 -20.55
C ARG A 431 11.63 4.29 -20.22
N GLU A 432 12.01 5.42 -20.83
CA GLU A 432 11.33 6.70 -20.58
C GLU A 432 9.98 6.74 -21.31
N VAL A 433 9.84 6.12 -22.48
CA VAL A 433 8.53 5.93 -23.14
C VAL A 433 7.60 5.04 -22.32
N VAL A 434 8.10 3.93 -21.76
CA VAL A 434 7.30 3.07 -20.87
C VAL A 434 6.89 3.83 -19.59
N LYS A 435 7.80 4.58 -18.98
CA LYS A 435 7.51 5.42 -17.79
C LYS A 435 6.44 6.49 -18.09
N ASN A 436 6.52 7.17 -19.24
CA ASN A 436 5.49 8.12 -19.66
C ASN A 436 4.14 7.43 -19.93
N SER A 437 4.16 6.20 -20.47
CA SER A 437 2.95 5.40 -20.68
C SER A 437 2.30 4.99 -19.35
N GLN A 438 3.11 4.56 -18.36
CA GLN A 438 2.65 4.28 -16.99
C GLN A 438 1.91 5.48 -16.39
N GLN A 439 2.46 6.69 -16.52
CA GLN A 439 1.81 7.92 -16.00
C GLN A 439 0.48 8.25 -16.71
N GLN A 440 0.35 7.93 -18.00
CA GLN A 440 -0.92 8.06 -18.72
C GLN A 440 -1.95 7.05 -18.21
N VAL A 441 -1.53 5.82 -17.90
CA VAL A 441 -2.38 4.77 -17.32
C VAL A 441 -2.81 5.10 -15.89
N ASP A 442 -1.89 5.60 -15.06
CA ASP A 442 -2.21 6.11 -13.73
C ASP A 442 -3.27 7.23 -13.77
N ALA A 443 -3.27 8.04 -14.84
CA ALA A 443 -4.25 9.07 -15.09
C ALA A 443 -5.54 8.55 -15.78
N GLY A 444 -5.72 7.24 -15.91
CA GLY A 444 -6.89 6.59 -16.51
C GLY A 444 -6.98 6.68 -18.03
N SER A 445 -5.86 6.79 -18.75
CA SER A 445 -5.81 6.58 -20.21
C SER A 445 -5.33 5.17 -20.52
N SER A 446 -5.83 4.52 -21.57
CA SER A 446 -5.34 3.20 -22.00
C SER A 446 -5.24 2.12 -20.89
N PRO A 447 -6.26 1.95 -20.02
CA PRO A 447 -6.18 1.01 -18.88
C PRO A 447 -5.94 -0.45 -19.31
N TRP A 448 -6.21 -0.78 -20.56
CA TRP A 448 -5.88 -2.05 -21.21
C TRP A 448 -4.39 -2.42 -21.15
N GLN A 449 -3.48 -1.47 -20.91
CA GLN A 449 -2.05 -1.75 -20.75
C GLN A 449 -1.72 -2.51 -19.44
N LEU A 450 -2.66 -2.63 -18.51
CA LEU A 450 -2.54 -3.45 -17.30
C LEU A 450 -2.81 -4.94 -17.55
N ASP A 451 -3.40 -5.30 -18.69
CA ASP A 451 -3.67 -6.68 -19.13
C ASP A 451 -2.60 -7.16 -20.13
N PRO A 452 -1.83 -8.22 -19.83
CA PRO A 452 -0.78 -8.71 -20.72
C PRO A 452 -1.35 -9.31 -22.02
N THR A 453 -2.56 -9.86 -21.99
CA THR A 453 -3.25 -10.46 -23.14
C THR A 453 -3.69 -9.38 -24.13
N GLN A 454 -4.28 -8.30 -23.64
CA GLN A 454 -4.69 -7.17 -24.49
C GLN A 454 -3.49 -6.36 -25.03
N VAL A 455 -2.37 -6.30 -24.30
CA VAL A 455 -1.09 -5.78 -24.84
C VAL A 455 -0.54 -6.69 -25.93
N ALA A 456 -0.53 -8.01 -25.73
CA ALA A 456 -0.09 -8.97 -26.74
C ALA A 456 -0.99 -8.92 -27.99
N PHE A 457 -2.31 -8.87 -27.83
CA PHE A 457 -3.28 -8.71 -28.92
C PHE A 457 -2.96 -7.50 -29.79
N THR A 458 -2.77 -6.35 -29.15
CA THR A 458 -2.46 -5.08 -29.83
C THR A 458 -1.14 -5.18 -30.60
N PHE A 459 -0.12 -5.80 -30.01
CA PHE A 459 1.17 -6.04 -30.67
C PHE A 459 1.03 -6.95 -31.91
N VAL A 460 0.32 -8.08 -31.81
CA VAL A 460 0.15 -9.02 -32.94
C VAL A 460 -0.69 -8.39 -34.04
N ALA A 461 -1.78 -7.69 -33.70
CA ALA A 461 -2.62 -6.99 -34.67
C ALA A 461 -1.82 -5.95 -35.47
N LEU A 462 -0.90 -5.20 -34.83
CA LEU A 462 0.03 -4.29 -35.51
C LEU A 462 1.11 -5.01 -36.34
N LYS A 463 1.45 -6.26 -36.04
CA LYS A 463 2.30 -7.09 -36.92
C LYS A 463 1.56 -7.58 -38.18
N ILE A 464 0.22 -7.71 -38.12
CA ILE A 464 -0.62 -8.02 -39.28
C ILE A 464 -0.93 -6.77 -40.12
N SER A 465 -1.15 -5.63 -39.46
CA SER A 465 -1.45 -4.34 -40.09
C SER A 465 -0.48 -3.25 -39.61
N PRO A 466 0.74 -3.17 -40.19
CA PRO A 466 1.78 -2.22 -39.76
C PRO A 466 1.40 -0.75 -39.91
N GLU A 467 0.53 -0.42 -40.87
CA GLU A 467 0.01 0.93 -41.10
C GLU A 467 -1.06 1.36 -40.07
N GLY A 468 -1.38 0.49 -39.11
CA GLY A 468 -2.40 0.69 -38.08
C GLY A 468 -3.65 -0.17 -38.28
N ILE A 469 -4.48 -0.22 -37.24
CA ILE A 469 -5.74 -0.99 -37.22
C ILE A 469 -6.90 -0.04 -37.53
N THR A 470 -7.66 -0.33 -38.60
CA THR A 470 -8.84 0.45 -38.99
C THR A 470 -10.06 -0.45 -39.13
N GLY A 471 -11.11 -0.19 -38.35
CA GLY A 471 -12.31 -1.04 -38.30
C GLY A 471 -12.14 -2.18 -37.29
N GLU A 472 -12.60 -3.38 -37.65
CA GLU A 472 -12.41 -4.57 -36.82
C GLU A 472 -10.93 -4.99 -36.79
N PRO A 473 -10.40 -5.44 -35.63
CA PRO A 473 -9.03 -5.95 -35.55
C PRO A 473 -8.81 -7.15 -36.49
N PRO A 474 -7.60 -7.30 -37.08
CA PRO A 474 -7.28 -8.38 -38.01
C PRO A 474 -6.98 -9.73 -37.31
N LEU A 475 -7.48 -9.92 -36.08
CA LEU A 475 -7.18 -11.03 -35.18
C LEU A 475 -8.36 -11.23 -34.22
N ASP A 476 -8.80 -12.47 -33.99
CA ASP A 476 -9.74 -12.79 -32.91
C ASP A 476 -9.02 -12.74 -31.56
N TYR A 477 -9.64 -12.13 -30.54
CA TYR A 477 -9.10 -12.11 -29.18
C TYR A 477 -8.94 -13.53 -28.60
N ASN A 478 -9.85 -14.44 -28.97
CA ASN A 478 -9.81 -15.85 -28.57
C ASN A 478 -8.62 -16.63 -29.19
N ALA A 479 -7.88 -16.03 -30.13
CA ALA A 479 -6.64 -16.60 -30.64
C ALA A 479 -5.48 -16.47 -29.64
N LEU A 480 -5.64 -15.74 -28.53
CA LEU A 480 -4.60 -15.55 -27.51
C LEU A 480 -4.88 -16.34 -26.24
N GLN A 481 -3.82 -16.90 -25.66
CA GLN A 481 -3.86 -17.62 -24.40
C GLN A 481 -2.69 -17.18 -23.53
N LEU A 482 -2.98 -16.57 -22.39
CA LEU A 482 -2.00 -16.35 -21.32
C LEU A 482 -1.63 -17.72 -20.72
N THR A 483 -0.37 -18.15 -20.88
CA THR A 483 0.08 -19.47 -20.38
C THR A 483 0.86 -19.39 -19.08
N ASP A 484 1.57 -18.29 -18.87
CA ASP A 484 2.43 -18.07 -17.71
C ASP A 484 2.35 -16.60 -17.29
N ASN A 485 2.23 -16.31 -16.00
CA ASN A 485 2.29 -14.96 -15.44
C ASN A 485 2.78 -15.00 -13.99
N ASP A 486 3.94 -14.41 -13.69
CA ASP A 486 4.48 -14.31 -12.31
C ASP A 486 4.25 -12.93 -11.66
N GLY A 487 3.42 -12.10 -12.28
CA GLY A 487 3.14 -10.73 -11.87
C GLY A 487 4.20 -9.71 -12.32
N LYS A 488 5.34 -10.18 -12.86
CA LYS A 488 6.44 -9.35 -13.38
C LYS A 488 6.71 -9.64 -14.85
N LYS A 489 6.54 -10.89 -15.23
CA LYS A 489 6.70 -11.45 -16.57
C LYS A 489 5.44 -12.22 -16.96
N ALA A 490 5.12 -12.21 -18.25
CA ALA A 490 4.00 -12.96 -18.81
C ALA A 490 4.36 -13.55 -20.18
N VAL A 491 3.75 -14.71 -20.48
CA VAL A 491 3.87 -15.40 -21.77
C VAL A 491 2.49 -15.58 -22.35
N VAL A 492 2.28 -15.05 -23.55
CA VAL A 492 1.02 -15.19 -24.29
C VAL A 492 1.27 -15.97 -25.57
N GLN A 493 0.65 -17.13 -25.70
CA GLN A 493 0.62 -17.90 -26.94
C GLN A 493 -0.46 -17.36 -27.86
N VAL A 494 -0.21 -17.42 -29.16
CA VAL A 494 -1.08 -16.88 -30.20
C VAL A 494 -1.29 -17.97 -31.24
N SER A 495 -2.54 -18.40 -31.47
CA SER A 495 -2.88 -19.50 -32.37
C SER A 495 -2.86 -19.11 -33.86
N GLU A 496 -3.05 -17.83 -34.17
CA GLU A 496 -3.20 -17.28 -35.52
C GLU A 496 -2.28 -16.08 -35.79
N GLY A 497 -2.15 -15.67 -37.07
CA GLY A 497 -1.31 -14.53 -37.47
C GLY A 497 0.20 -14.85 -37.58
N PRO A 498 1.06 -13.83 -37.73
CA PRO A 498 2.50 -13.99 -38.00
C PRO A 498 3.36 -14.23 -36.74
N VAL A 499 2.75 -14.21 -35.57
CA VAL A 499 3.41 -14.40 -34.27
C VAL A 499 2.90 -15.69 -33.63
N LYS A 500 3.78 -16.42 -32.94
CA LYS A 500 3.47 -17.65 -32.22
C LYS A 500 3.36 -17.41 -30.71
N THR A 501 4.25 -16.57 -30.18
CA THR A 501 4.40 -16.33 -28.74
C THR A 501 4.88 -14.91 -28.51
N VAL A 502 4.30 -14.22 -27.54
CA VAL A 502 4.67 -12.88 -27.09
C VAL A 502 5.16 -12.98 -25.64
N TYR A 503 6.29 -12.34 -25.36
CA TYR A 503 6.84 -12.21 -24.01
C TYR A 503 6.69 -10.77 -23.54
N LEU A 504 6.15 -10.62 -22.33
CA LEU A 504 5.90 -9.32 -21.73
C LEU A 504 6.58 -9.24 -20.37
N GLU A 505 7.05 -8.04 -20.03
CA GLU A 505 7.51 -7.71 -18.69
C GLU A 505 6.87 -6.40 -18.24
N ARG A 506 6.54 -6.30 -16.94
CA ARG A 506 6.36 -5.00 -16.30
C ARG A 506 7.76 -4.44 -16.03
N LEU A 507 8.07 -3.24 -16.54
CA LEU A 507 9.46 -2.72 -16.54
C LEU A 507 9.72 -1.56 -15.57
N ILE A 508 8.64 -0.98 -15.01
CA ILE A 508 8.67 0.25 -14.22
C ILE A 508 8.13 0.01 -12.80
N ARG A 509 6.91 -0.53 -12.66
CA ARG A 509 6.40 -1.15 -11.42
C ARG A 509 6.40 -2.65 -11.57
N GLN A 510 6.57 -3.37 -10.47
CA GLN A 510 6.58 -4.85 -10.41
C GLN A 510 5.35 -5.39 -9.65
N ASP A 511 4.37 -4.51 -9.42
CA ASP A 511 3.10 -4.75 -8.75
C ASP A 511 1.93 -4.72 -9.77
N GLU A 512 0.72 -5.00 -9.31
CA GLU A 512 -0.50 -5.06 -10.11
C GLU A 512 -0.83 -3.75 -10.86
N THR A 513 -0.29 -2.60 -10.43
CA THR A 513 -0.50 -1.31 -11.09
C THR A 513 0.49 -1.04 -12.23
N GLY A 514 1.46 -1.94 -12.44
CA GLY A 514 2.45 -1.83 -13.52
C GLY A 514 1.90 -2.19 -14.89
N ILE A 515 2.22 -1.37 -15.90
CA ILE A 515 1.88 -1.67 -17.29
C ILE A 515 2.77 -2.79 -17.86
N TRP A 516 2.18 -3.62 -18.72
CA TRP A 516 2.91 -4.65 -19.47
C TRP A 516 3.55 -4.07 -20.71
N THR A 517 4.81 -4.46 -20.97
CA THR A 517 5.56 -4.09 -22.17
C THR A 517 6.05 -5.35 -22.87
N VAL A 518 5.84 -5.45 -24.19
CA VAL A 518 6.41 -6.55 -24.99
C VAL A 518 7.93 -6.38 -25.07
N THR A 519 8.67 -7.38 -24.60
CA THR A 519 10.14 -7.40 -24.60
C THR A 519 10.72 -8.38 -25.64
N GLY A 520 9.91 -9.32 -26.14
CA GLY A 520 10.30 -10.23 -27.19
C GLY A 520 9.13 -11.01 -27.77
N TYR A 521 9.33 -11.66 -28.91
CA TYR A 521 8.33 -12.54 -29.53
C TYR A 521 8.97 -13.62 -30.40
N VAL A 522 8.26 -14.71 -30.64
CA VAL A 522 8.63 -15.76 -31.60
C VAL A 522 7.72 -15.64 -32.83
N PRO A 523 8.26 -15.44 -34.05
CA PRO A 523 7.48 -15.48 -35.29
C PRO A 523 7.03 -16.92 -35.63
N ARG A 524 6.15 -17.05 -36.63
CA ARG A 524 5.79 -18.35 -37.22
C ARG A 524 6.62 -18.69 -38.45
#